data_AF-A0AAW0FTX9-F1
#
_entry.id   AF-A0AAW0FTX9-F1
#
_cell.length_a   1.000
_cell.length_b   1.000
_cell.length_c   1.000
_cell.angle_alpha   90.00
_cell.angle_beta   90.00
_cell.angle_gamma   90.00
#
_symmetry.space_group_name_H-M   'P 1'
#
loop_
_entity.id
_entity.type
_entity.pdbx_description
1 polymer ?
#
loop_
_entity_poly.entity_id
_entity_poly.type
_entity_poly.pdbx_seq_one_letter_code
_entity_poly.pdbx_strand_id
1 'polypeptide(L)'
;MICAQRVFQCCKWLERLGDKLTGAAGPVFVFLAVVLISTGTVSFFDIIAPGLPWPWLTIPTCLLIATNMFAHYYWVCTIPPGFVTDGPHTSGTGLLWAKKRQSARNRQLTGVQWSDSTFVTKAAVTKCRRCGEMRPEAPWPYRSPQMMFLLTYILAAVLCFAVTVMGAWHIWSVASGETSVEAHDHEHYRKIAKHRGEDFVNSYDLGKKENLKLFFNIGKDGYSLYTLFLPLRIEPYTDGRSWARRKGLERHHGIQIQFRFRQTCITVVISCASAVALGIIGVLFWDSM
;
A
#
# COMPACT_ATOMS: atom_id res chain seq x y z
N MET A 1 -17.50 33.13 -14.68
CA MET A 1 -17.85 32.17 -13.59
C MET A 1 -18.44 30.84 -14.07
N ILE A 2 -18.57 30.59 -15.38
CA ILE A 2 -19.21 29.39 -15.95
C ILE A 2 -18.35 28.11 -15.78
N CYS A 3 -17.02 28.26 -15.76
CA CYS A 3 -16.10 27.12 -15.64
C CYS A 3 -16.18 26.42 -14.27
N ALA A 4 -16.27 27.20 -13.18
CA ALA A 4 -16.35 26.65 -11.83
C ALA A 4 -17.66 25.87 -11.56
N GLN A 5 -18.78 26.32 -12.11
CA GLN A 5 -20.09 25.66 -11.91
C GLN A 5 -20.17 24.30 -12.59
N ARG A 6 -19.52 24.11 -13.73
CA ARG A 6 -19.47 22.83 -14.45
C ARG A 6 -18.60 21.79 -13.74
N VAL A 7 -17.46 22.22 -13.18
CA VAL A 7 -16.59 21.35 -12.36
C VAL A 7 -17.32 20.86 -11.11
N PHE A 8 -18.05 21.74 -10.43
CA PHE A 8 -18.86 21.37 -9.27
C PHE A 8 -19.98 20.35 -9.58
N GLN A 9 -20.57 20.40 -10.78
CA GLN A 9 -21.59 19.44 -11.19
C GLN A 9 -21.00 18.06 -11.49
N CYS A 10 -19.83 18.02 -12.12
CA CYS A 10 -19.11 16.78 -12.39
C CYS A 10 -18.68 16.09 -11.09
N CYS A 11 -18.11 16.86 -10.15
CA CYS A 11 -17.76 16.37 -8.82
C CYS A 11 -18.97 15.82 -8.06
N LYS A 12 -20.17 16.42 -8.17
CA LYS A 12 -21.37 15.92 -7.47
C LYS A 12 -21.98 14.66 -8.08
N TRP A 13 -21.75 14.42 -9.37
CA TRP A 13 -22.17 13.17 -10.01
C TRP A 13 -21.21 12.04 -9.66
N LEU A 14 -19.91 12.35 -9.69
CA LEU A 14 -18.84 11.55 -9.10
C LEU A 14 -18.86 11.64 -7.57
N GLU A 15 -19.85 12.29 -6.98
CA GLU A 15 -20.17 12.15 -5.57
C GLU A 15 -21.29 11.11 -5.38
N ARG A 16 -22.14 10.80 -6.36
CA ARG A 16 -23.29 9.89 -6.14
C ARG A 16 -23.13 8.49 -6.68
N LEU A 17 -22.35 8.36 -7.75
CA LEU A 17 -22.26 7.10 -8.48
C LEU A 17 -21.85 5.98 -7.56
N GLY A 18 -20.85 6.21 -6.73
CA GLY A 18 -20.40 5.11 -5.94
C GLY A 18 -21.16 4.95 -4.68
N ASP A 19 -22.18 5.74 -4.31
CA ASP A 19 -23.02 5.53 -3.08
C ASP A 19 -23.92 4.37 -3.28
N LYS A 20 -23.89 3.96 -4.52
CA LYS A 20 -24.50 2.84 -5.11
C LYS A 20 -23.50 1.82 -5.60
N LEU A 21 -22.19 2.07 -5.54
CA LEU A 21 -21.16 1.06 -5.86
C LEU A 21 -20.66 0.26 -4.65
N THR A 22 -20.39 0.88 -3.52
CA THR A 22 -19.45 0.27 -2.58
C THR A 22 -19.92 -0.39 -1.23
N GLY A 23 -21.23 -0.44 -0.98
CA GLY A 23 -22.00 -0.89 0.19
C GLY A 23 -23.15 -1.89 -0.12
N ALA A 24 -23.31 -2.30 -1.38
CA ALA A 24 -23.51 -3.69 -1.76
C ALA A 24 -22.18 -4.32 -2.21
N ALA A 25 -21.06 -3.58 -2.22
CA ALA A 25 -19.78 -4.22 -1.91
C ALA A 25 -19.65 -4.47 -0.39
N GLY A 26 -20.57 -3.91 0.42
CA GLY A 26 -20.66 -4.12 1.87
C GLY A 26 -20.76 -5.59 2.29
N PRO A 27 -21.77 -6.37 1.86
CA PRO A 27 -21.88 -7.79 2.22
C PRO A 27 -20.68 -8.64 1.78
N VAL A 28 -20.07 -8.31 0.63
CA VAL A 28 -18.88 -9.00 0.12
C VAL A 28 -17.66 -8.69 0.99
N PHE A 29 -17.46 -7.43 1.38
CA PHE A 29 -16.39 -7.02 2.29
C PHE A 29 -16.57 -7.67 3.67
N VAL A 30 -17.82 -7.76 4.15
CA VAL A 30 -18.13 -8.42 5.42
C VAL A 30 -17.82 -9.92 5.36
N PHE A 31 -18.21 -10.62 4.29
CA PHE A 31 -17.90 -12.03 4.08
C PHE A 31 -16.38 -12.27 3.98
N LEU A 32 -15.66 -11.45 3.21
CA LEU A 32 -14.21 -11.54 3.07
C LEU A 32 -13.49 -11.31 4.41
N ALA A 33 -13.93 -10.33 5.20
CA ALA A 33 -13.37 -10.11 6.53
C ALA A 33 -13.66 -11.28 7.48
N VAL A 34 -14.84 -11.91 7.45
CA VAL A 34 -15.09 -13.15 8.23
C VAL A 34 -14.15 -14.27 7.81
N VAL A 35 -13.95 -14.47 6.50
CA VAL A 35 -13.01 -15.48 5.98
C VAL A 35 -11.59 -15.19 6.45
N LEU A 36 -11.09 -13.95 6.28
CA LEU A 36 -9.74 -13.57 6.70
C LEU A 36 -9.53 -13.70 8.21
N ILE A 37 -10.48 -13.22 9.01
CA ILE A 37 -10.41 -13.32 10.47
C ILE A 37 -10.45 -14.79 10.90
N SER A 38 -11.29 -15.62 10.25
CA SER A 38 -11.38 -17.06 10.54
C SER A 38 -10.12 -17.81 10.14
N THR A 39 -9.60 -17.61 8.92
CA THR A 39 -8.36 -18.24 8.46
C THR A 39 -7.15 -17.80 9.29
N GLY A 40 -7.06 -16.52 9.67
CA GLY A 40 -6.01 -16.02 10.57
C GLY A 40 -6.11 -16.63 11.96
N THR A 41 -7.32 -16.80 12.48
CA THR A 41 -7.55 -17.47 13.77
C THR A 41 -7.16 -18.94 13.71
N VAL A 42 -7.58 -19.68 12.68
CA VAL A 42 -7.21 -21.09 12.46
C VAL A 42 -5.68 -21.23 12.32
N SER A 43 -5.04 -20.39 11.51
CA SER A 43 -3.59 -20.41 11.32
C SER A 43 -2.83 -20.10 12.61
N PHE A 44 -3.34 -19.19 13.44
CA PHE A 44 -2.76 -18.89 14.75
C PHE A 44 -2.86 -20.09 15.70
N PHE A 45 -4.02 -20.76 15.77
CA PHE A 45 -4.19 -21.91 16.65
C PHE A 45 -3.48 -23.19 16.15
N ASP A 46 -3.31 -23.35 14.83
CA ASP A 46 -2.63 -24.51 14.26
C ASP A 46 -1.09 -24.36 14.28
N ILE A 47 -0.57 -23.17 14.01
CA ILE A 47 0.88 -22.94 13.82
C ILE A 47 1.52 -22.34 15.08
N ILE A 48 0.88 -21.33 15.68
CA ILE A 48 1.49 -20.50 16.72
C ILE A 48 1.16 -21.01 18.12
N ALA A 49 -0.11 -21.35 18.40
CA ALA A 49 -0.55 -21.82 19.72
C ALA A 49 0.21 -23.04 20.28
N PRO A 50 0.57 -24.09 19.49
CA PRO A 50 1.38 -25.19 20.04
C PRO A 50 2.82 -24.77 20.39
N GLY A 51 3.31 -23.65 19.85
CA GLY A 51 4.61 -23.08 20.18
C GLY A 51 4.62 -22.19 21.44
N LEU A 52 3.47 -21.92 22.06
CA LEU A 52 3.39 -21.07 23.25
C LEU A 52 3.70 -21.86 24.53
N PRO A 53 4.52 -21.30 25.43
CA PRO A 53 4.74 -21.88 26.74
C PRO A 53 3.46 -21.73 27.59
N TRP A 54 3.19 -22.70 28.48
CA TRP A 54 2.04 -22.71 29.40
C TRP A 54 0.66 -22.73 28.70
N PRO A 55 0.35 -23.78 27.91
CA PRO A 55 -0.87 -23.86 27.11
C PRO A 55 -2.16 -23.69 27.92
N TRP A 56 -2.17 -24.14 29.18
CA TRP A 56 -3.31 -24.03 30.09
C TRP A 56 -3.70 -22.59 30.45
N LEU A 57 -2.78 -21.62 30.33
CA LEU A 57 -3.05 -20.20 30.61
C LEU A 57 -3.14 -19.39 29.31
N THR A 58 -2.30 -19.70 28.33
CA THR A 58 -2.23 -18.95 27.07
C THR A 58 -3.39 -19.28 26.15
N ILE A 59 -3.76 -20.55 25.99
CA ILE A 59 -4.89 -20.96 25.14
C ILE A 59 -6.22 -20.34 25.57
N PRO A 60 -6.65 -20.35 26.86
CA PRO A 60 -7.90 -19.70 27.23
C PRO A 60 -7.87 -18.18 27.04
N THR A 61 -6.71 -17.54 27.25
CA THR A 61 -6.54 -16.10 26.98
C THR A 61 -6.67 -15.80 25.48
N CYS A 62 -6.04 -16.62 24.63
CA CYS A 62 -6.15 -16.51 23.17
C CYS A 62 -7.58 -16.78 22.67
N LEU A 63 -8.28 -17.77 23.25
CA LEU A 63 -9.68 -18.05 22.94
C LEU A 63 -10.60 -16.89 23.34
N LEU A 64 -10.33 -16.25 24.47
CA LEU A 64 -11.06 -15.05 24.90
C LEU A 64 -10.84 -13.90 23.93
N ILE A 65 -9.59 -13.65 23.52
CA ILE A 65 -9.25 -12.60 22.54
C ILE A 65 -9.94 -12.89 21.19
N ALA A 66 -9.86 -14.13 20.70
CA ALA A 66 -10.52 -14.52 19.46
C ALA A 66 -12.03 -14.33 19.56
N THR A 67 -12.67 -14.84 20.62
CA THR A 67 -14.11 -14.69 20.86
C THR A 67 -14.51 -13.21 20.96
N ASN A 68 -13.70 -12.38 21.61
CA ASN A 68 -13.93 -10.94 21.71
C ASN A 68 -13.88 -10.27 20.33
N MET A 69 -12.87 -10.59 19.52
CA MET A 69 -12.73 -10.09 18.16
C MET A 69 -13.94 -10.47 17.28
N PHE A 70 -14.37 -11.73 17.31
CA PHE A 70 -15.56 -12.19 16.57
C PHE A 70 -16.85 -11.54 17.08
N ALA A 71 -17.02 -11.42 18.40
CA ALA A 71 -18.20 -10.81 18.99
C ALA A 71 -18.29 -9.33 18.62
N HIS A 72 -17.22 -8.55 18.73
CA HIS A 72 -17.22 -7.14 18.32
C HIS A 72 -17.51 -6.99 16.83
N TYR A 73 -16.90 -7.83 16.00
CA TYR A 73 -17.16 -7.82 14.57
C TYR A 73 -18.64 -8.13 14.27
N TYR A 74 -19.22 -9.11 14.95
CA TYR A 74 -20.65 -9.46 14.87
C TYR A 74 -21.55 -8.30 15.29
N TRP A 75 -21.25 -7.62 16.41
CA TRP A 75 -22.02 -6.48 16.90
C TRP A 75 -21.97 -5.29 15.93
N VAL A 76 -20.81 -4.99 15.34
CA VAL A 76 -20.68 -3.94 14.32
C VAL A 76 -21.55 -4.24 13.10
N CYS A 77 -21.68 -5.51 12.73
CA CYS A 77 -22.48 -5.91 11.56
C CYS A 77 -24.00 -5.98 11.83
N THR A 78 -24.42 -6.11 13.10
CA THR A 78 -25.83 -6.33 13.47
C THR A 78 -26.52 -5.12 14.09
N ILE A 79 -25.78 -4.15 14.61
CA ILE A 79 -26.34 -2.92 15.16
C ILE A 79 -26.70 -1.97 13.99
N PRO A 80 -27.96 -1.51 13.88
CA PRO A 80 -28.36 -0.61 12.81
C PRO A 80 -27.65 0.75 12.92
N PRO A 81 -27.34 1.42 11.80
CA PRO A 81 -26.76 2.76 11.83
C PRO A 81 -27.78 3.75 12.40
N GLY A 82 -27.38 4.59 13.35
CA GLY A 82 -28.25 5.63 13.90
C GLY A 82 -28.51 6.76 12.90
N PHE A 83 -29.72 7.30 12.88
CA PHE A 83 -30.13 8.43 12.05
C PHE A 83 -30.24 9.74 12.84
N VAL A 84 -30.18 10.86 12.13
CA VAL A 84 -30.19 12.23 12.70
C VAL A 84 -31.46 12.53 13.52
N THR A 85 -32.54 11.84 13.22
CA THR A 85 -33.84 11.97 13.89
C THR A 85 -34.01 11.04 15.08
N ASP A 86 -33.08 10.11 15.31
CA ASP A 86 -33.21 9.12 16.37
C ASP A 86 -32.90 9.73 17.74
N GLY A 87 -33.76 9.42 18.71
CA GLY A 87 -33.52 9.74 20.10
C GLY A 87 -32.33 8.93 20.66
N PRO A 88 -31.74 9.37 21.78
CA PRO A 88 -30.64 8.64 22.42
C PRO A 88 -31.04 7.19 22.78
N HIS A 89 -30.21 6.22 22.38
CA HIS A 89 -30.46 4.79 22.59
C HIS A 89 -30.75 4.45 24.06
N THR A 90 -31.79 3.64 24.30
CA THR A 90 -32.11 3.09 25.61
C THR A 90 -31.32 1.81 25.85
N SER A 91 -30.68 1.68 27.01
CA SER A 91 -29.94 0.46 27.37
C SER A 91 -30.88 -0.75 27.48
N GLY A 92 -30.55 -1.84 26.79
CA GLY A 92 -31.31 -3.09 26.86
C GLY A 92 -31.14 -3.83 28.19
N THR A 93 -32.03 -4.80 28.44
CA THR A 93 -32.00 -5.67 29.62
C THR A 93 -31.61 -7.10 29.21
N GLY A 94 -30.48 -7.62 29.70
CA GLY A 94 -30.06 -9.01 29.44
C GLY A 94 -28.62 -9.33 29.84
N LEU A 95 -28.23 -10.61 29.75
CA LEU A 95 -26.89 -11.11 30.12
C LEU A 95 -25.78 -10.58 29.20
N LEU A 96 -26.12 -10.27 27.95
CA LEU A 96 -25.19 -9.75 26.94
C LEU A 96 -24.98 -8.23 27.04
N TRP A 97 -25.72 -7.55 27.93
CA TRP A 97 -25.58 -6.11 28.15
C TRP A 97 -24.66 -5.83 29.33
N ALA A 98 -23.71 -4.92 29.12
CA ALA A 98 -22.85 -4.46 30.21
C ALA A 98 -23.68 -3.75 31.29
N LYS A 99 -23.50 -4.16 32.54
CA LYS A 99 -24.16 -3.53 33.68
C LYS A 99 -23.61 -2.11 33.86
N LYS A 100 -24.48 -1.11 33.86
CA LYS A 100 -24.09 0.27 34.20
C LYS A 100 -23.50 0.30 35.60
N ARG A 101 -22.41 1.08 35.78
CA ARG A 101 -21.87 1.40 37.12
C ARG A 101 -22.97 2.11 37.93
N GLN A 102 -23.01 1.88 39.24
CA GLN A 102 -24.06 2.43 40.12
C GLN A 102 -24.23 3.96 39.96
N SER A 103 -23.13 4.71 39.86
CA SER A 103 -23.14 6.17 39.62
C SER A 103 -23.85 6.61 38.33
N ALA A 104 -23.84 5.76 37.30
CA ALA A 104 -24.45 6.04 36.00
C ALA A 104 -25.81 5.33 35.80
N ARG A 105 -26.33 4.62 36.82
CA ARG A 105 -27.51 3.74 36.68
C ARG A 105 -28.76 4.50 36.21
N ASN A 106 -28.95 5.71 36.72
CA ASN A 106 -30.12 6.55 36.41
C ASN A 106 -29.83 7.62 35.34
N ARG A 107 -28.62 7.64 34.77
CA ARG A 107 -28.23 8.60 33.71
C ARG A 107 -28.33 7.95 32.33
N GLN A 108 -28.76 8.75 31.36
CA GLN A 108 -28.69 8.38 29.95
C GLN A 108 -27.23 8.56 29.49
N LEU A 109 -26.65 7.50 28.92
CA LEU A 109 -25.25 7.51 28.50
C LEU A 109 -25.16 8.18 27.12
N THR A 110 -25.05 9.50 27.09
CA THR A 110 -24.86 10.29 25.85
C THR A 110 -23.38 10.43 25.47
N GLY A 111 -22.56 9.44 25.85
CA GLY A 111 -21.11 9.49 25.77
C GLY A 111 -20.46 9.05 27.09
N VAL A 112 -19.16 8.74 27.03
CA VAL A 112 -18.35 8.47 28.22
C VAL A 112 -17.65 9.77 28.62
N GLN A 113 -17.93 10.28 29.81
CA GLN A 113 -17.20 11.42 30.39
C GLN A 113 -15.94 10.88 31.06
N TRP A 114 -14.80 11.01 30.39
CA TRP A 114 -13.51 10.46 30.84
C TRP A 114 -12.84 11.33 31.92
N SER A 115 -13.19 12.62 32.00
CA SER A 115 -12.74 13.58 33.04
C SER A 115 -13.74 14.74 33.22
N ASP A 116 -13.69 15.44 34.36
CA ASP A 116 -14.50 16.65 34.64
C ASP A 116 -14.20 17.82 33.67
N SER A 117 -13.10 17.75 32.93
CA SER A 117 -12.67 18.78 31.96
C SER A 117 -13.14 18.53 30.53
N THR A 118 -13.80 17.41 30.22
CA THR A 118 -14.24 17.09 28.85
C THR A 118 -15.63 17.67 28.55
N PHE A 119 -15.68 18.71 27.73
CA PHE A 119 -16.93 19.34 27.30
C PHE A 119 -17.45 18.65 26.02
N VAL A 120 -18.47 17.80 26.15
CA VAL A 120 -19.12 17.14 25.01
C VAL A 120 -20.00 18.15 24.27
N THR A 121 -19.54 18.61 23.10
CA THR A 121 -20.29 19.50 22.22
C THR A 121 -21.18 18.71 21.26
N LYS A 122 -22.33 19.26 20.86
CA LYS A 122 -23.16 18.68 19.81
C LYS A 122 -22.46 18.86 18.45
N ALA A 123 -22.60 17.88 17.55
CA ALA A 123 -22.06 17.95 16.20
C ALA A 123 -22.52 19.24 15.48
N ALA A 124 -21.63 19.85 14.70
CA ALA A 124 -21.94 21.04 13.93
C ALA A 124 -23.05 20.72 12.93
N VAL A 125 -24.16 21.43 13.06
CA VAL A 125 -25.33 21.27 12.20
C VAL A 125 -25.40 22.45 11.26
N THR A 126 -25.37 22.17 9.96
CA THR A 126 -25.50 23.19 8.94
C THR A 126 -26.90 23.15 8.34
N LYS A 127 -27.49 24.31 8.16
CA LYS A 127 -28.77 24.40 7.47
C LYS A 127 -28.53 24.10 6.00
N CYS A 128 -29.06 22.99 5.51
CA CYS A 128 -28.95 22.64 4.11
C CYS A 128 -29.67 23.71 3.28
N ARG A 129 -28.95 24.43 2.39
CA ARG A 129 -29.52 25.53 1.59
C ARG A 129 -30.64 25.09 0.62
N ARG A 130 -30.78 23.79 0.37
CA ARG A 130 -31.78 23.25 -0.57
C ARG A 130 -33.08 22.82 0.12
N CYS A 131 -33.01 22.15 1.27
CA CYS A 131 -34.20 21.65 1.97
C CYS A 131 -34.53 22.41 3.26
N GLY A 132 -33.64 23.29 3.75
CA GLY A 132 -33.89 24.09 4.93
C GLY A 132 -33.81 23.33 6.26
N GLU A 133 -33.68 22.01 6.24
CA GLU A 133 -33.45 21.19 7.43
C GLU A 133 -32.03 21.36 7.96
N MET A 134 -31.89 21.30 9.28
CA MET A 134 -30.61 21.23 9.96
C MET A 134 -30.01 19.84 9.70
N ARG A 135 -29.00 19.77 8.84
CA ARG A 135 -28.27 18.54 8.57
C ARG A 135 -26.93 18.61 9.28
N PRO A 136 -26.53 17.59 10.06
CA PRO A 136 -25.11 17.38 10.28
C PRO A 136 -24.45 17.27 8.88
N GLU A 137 -23.25 17.82 8.75
CA GLU A 137 -22.42 17.82 7.54
C GLU A 137 -22.51 16.48 6.76
N ALA A 138 -22.70 16.58 5.43
CA ALA A 138 -23.36 15.55 4.63
C ALA A 138 -22.56 14.23 4.47
N PRO A 139 -23.19 13.06 4.69
CA PRO A 139 -22.56 11.75 4.62
C PRO A 139 -22.29 11.32 3.17
N TRP A 140 -21.20 10.57 2.97
CA TRP A 140 -20.67 10.14 1.69
C TRP A 140 -21.67 9.50 0.76
N PRO A 141 -21.60 10.00 -0.46
CA PRO A 141 -21.90 9.43 -1.72
C PRO A 141 -21.31 8.15 -2.28
N TYR A 142 -20.42 7.39 -1.60
CA TYR A 142 -19.90 6.07 -2.00
C TYR A 142 -20.18 4.92 -1.01
N ARG A 143 -20.51 3.72 -1.50
CA ARG A 143 -21.08 2.61 -0.75
C ARG A 143 -19.89 1.95 0.05
N SER A 144 -18.64 2.18 -0.38
CA SER A 144 -17.38 2.06 0.35
C SER A 144 -17.26 3.39 1.00
N PRO A 145 -16.81 3.37 2.26
CA PRO A 145 -16.59 4.59 2.96
C PRO A 145 -15.76 5.56 2.12
N GLN A 146 -16.08 6.85 2.28
CA GLN A 146 -15.41 8.02 1.71
C GLN A 146 -13.92 7.79 1.56
N MET A 147 -13.36 7.31 2.65
CA MET A 147 -11.97 6.95 2.82
C MET A 147 -11.52 5.82 1.89
N MET A 148 -12.18 4.67 1.81
CA MET A 148 -11.70 3.55 1.00
C MET A 148 -11.77 3.81 -0.51
N PHE A 149 -12.76 4.55 -1.01
CA PHE A 149 -12.81 4.90 -2.43
C PHE A 149 -11.69 5.88 -2.80
N LEU A 150 -11.49 6.91 -1.97
CA LEU A 150 -10.39 7.86 -2.12
C LEU A 150 -9.03 7.16 -1.99
N LEU A 151 -8.87 6.30 -0.98
CA LEU A 151 -7.65 5.51 -0.77
C LEU A 151 -7.38 4.54 -1.91
N THR A 152 -8.41 3.96 -2.55
CA THR A 152 -8.21 3.08 -3.72
C THR A 152 -7.68 3.88 -4.92
N TYR A 153 -8.22 5.07 -5.18
CA TYR A 153 -7.71 5.95 -6.24
C TYR A 153 -6.31 6.49 -5.93
N ILE A 154 -6.04 6.84 -4.67
CA ILE A 154 -4.72 7.26 -4.19
C ILE A 154 -3.73 6.10 -4.35
N LEU A 155 -4.09 4.88 -3.94
CA LEU A 155 -3.27 3.69 -4.08
C LEU A 155 -3.04 3.34 -5.55
N ALA A 156 -4.08 3.36 -6.38
CA ALA A 156 -3.95 3.12 -7.82
C ALA A 156 -3.06 4.18 -8.50
N ALA A 157 -3.18 5.45 -8.13
CA ALA A 157 -2.32 6.52 -8.65
C ALA A 157 -0.86 6.34 -8.21
N VAL A 158 -0.61 6.03 -6.93
CA VAL A 158 0.74 5.76 -6.39
C VAL A 158 1.35 4.52 -7.04
N LEU A 159 0.59 3.43 -7.15
CA LEU A 159 1.05 2.20 -7.80
C LEU A 159 1.31 2.43 -9.29
N CYS A 160 0.43 3.15 -9.99
CA CYS A 160 0.63 3.50 -11.40
C CYS A 160 1.90 4.34 -11.57
N PHE A 161 2.12 5.35 -10.73
CA PHE A 161 3.34 6.16 -10.75
C PHE A 161 4.59 5.33 -10.46
N ALA A 162 4.58 4.51 -9.40
CA ALA A 162 5.70 3.66 -9.02
C ALA A 162 6.04 2.64 -10.13
N VAL A 163 5.03 1.93 -10.66
CA VAL A 163 5.21 0.95 -11.73
C VAL A 163 5.64 1.62 -13.04
N THR A 164 5.15 2.83 -13.34
CA THR A 164 5.56 3.56 -14.54
C THR A 164 7.01 4.02 -14.43
N VAL A 165 7.44 4.56 -13.28
CA VAL A 165 8.85 4.96 -13.06
C VAL A 165 9.76 3.74 -13.10
N MET A 166 9.40 2.66 -12.42
CA MET A 166 10.16 1.40 -12.44
C MET A 166 10.22 0.80 -13.84
N GLY A 167 9.08 0.73 -14.53
CA GLY A 167 8.99 0.22 -15.90
C GLY A 167 9.78 1.08 -16.89
N ALA A 168 9.70 2.40 -16.79
CA ALA A 168 10.48 3.33 -17.61
C ALA A 168 11.98 3.17 -17.37
N TRP A 169 12.40 2.99 -16.10
CA TRP A 169 13.79 2.72 -15.75
C TRP A 169 14.28 1.40 -16.34
N HIS A 170 13.48 0.33 -16.26
CA HIS A 170 13.83 -0.95 -16.87
C HIS A 170 13.91 -0.86 -18.39
N ILE A 171 12.96 -0.20 -19.04
CA ILE A 171 12.99 0.01 -20.49
C ILE A 171 14.23 0.84 -20.88
N TRP A 172 14.59 1.85 -20.11
CA TRP A 172 15.80 2.65 -20.33
C TRP A 172 17.08 1.84 -20.13
N SER A 173 17.13 0.98 -19.12
CA SER A 173 18.25 0.07 -18.85
C SER A 173 18.44 -0.91 -20.01
N VAL A 174 17.34 -1.53 -20.48
CA VAL A 174 17.35 -2.42 -21.65
C VAL A 174 17.79 -1.65 -22.90
N ALA A 175 17.28 -0.43 -23.10
CA ALA A 175 17.70 0.41 -24.22
C ALA A 175 19.18 0.82 -24.14
N SER A 176 19.77 0.88 -22.94
CA SER A 176 21.19 1.18 -22.75
C SER A 176 22.08 -0.06 -22.79
N GLY A 177 21.48 -1.26 -22.93
CA GLY A 177 22.21 -2.52 -22.94
C GLY A 177 22.83 -2.84 -21.58
N GLU A 178 22.14 -2.53 -20.49
CA GLU A 178 22.63 -2.74 -19.11
C GLU A 178 21.59 -3.51 -18.30
N THR A 179 22.06 -4.46 -17.47
CA THR A 179 21.27 -5.05 -16.39
C THR A 179 21.34 -4.19 -15.12
N SER A 180 20.43 -4.40 -14.16
CA SER A 180 20.41 -3.61 -12.91
C SER A 180 21.70 -3.74 -12.08
N VAL A 181 22.36 -4.91 -12.13
CA VAL A 181 23.63 -5.15 -11.44
C VAL A 181 24.76 -4.39 -12.16
N GLU A 182 24.82 -4.52 -13.48
CA GLU A 182 25.83 -3.83 -14.30
C GLU A 182 25.68 -2.30 -14.22
N ALA A 183 24.46 -1.77 -14.19
CA ALA A 183 24.22 -0.33 -14.06
C ALA A 183 24.79 0.24 -12.74
N HIS A 184 24.73 -0.53 -11.65
CA HIS A 184 25.32 -0.15 -10.37
C HIS A 184 26.85 -0.13 -10.45
N ASP A 185 27.45 -1.16 -11.05
CA ASP A 185 28.90 -1.24 -11.26
C ASP A 185 29.39 -0.16 -12.23
N HIS A 186 28.62 0.16 -13.26
CA HIS A 186 28.92 1.20 -14.23
C HIS A 186 28.98 2.60 -13.60
N GLU A 187 28.16 2.91 -12.58
CA GLU A 187 28.27 4.17 -11.87
C GLU A 187 29.64 4.30 -11.18
N HIS A 188 30.12 3.21 -10.57
CA HIS A 188 31.44 3.15 -9.95
C HIS A 188 32.56 3.26 -10.99
N TYR A 189 32.44 2.53 -12.10
CA TYR A 189 33.41 2.55 -13.19
C TYR A 189 33.50 3.92 -13.87
N ARG A 190 32.37 4.62 -14.08
CA ARG A 190 32.35 6.00 -14.61
C ARG A 190 33.10 6.96 -13.68
N LYS A 191 32.97 6.81 -12.37
CA LYS A 191 33.70 7.65 -11.39
C LYS A 191 35.21 7.38 -11.47
N ILE A 192 35.63 6.10 -11.51
CA ILE A 192 37.05 5.75 -11.61
C ILE A 192 37.65 6.24 -12.95
N ALA A 193 36.95 6.01 -14.07
CA ALA A 193 37.39 6.45 -15.38
C ALA A 193 37.57 7.98 -15.41
N LYS A 194 36.61 8.74 -14.87
CA LYS A 194 36.70 10.20 -14.74
C LYS A 194 37.90 10.64 -13.89
N HIS A 195 38.21 9.93 -12.79
CA HIS A 195 39.41 10.19 -11.99
C HIS A 195 40.72 9.93 -12.74
N ARG A 196 40.71 9.01 -13.71
CA ARG A 196 41.87 8.67 -14.55
C ARG A 196 41.96 9.53 -15.81
N GLY A 197 40.97 10.37 -16.08
CA GLY A 197 40.87 11.11 -17.34
C GLY A 197 40.49 10.23 -18.54
N GLU A 198 39.87 9.07 -18.28
CA GLU A 198 39.40 8.12 -19.29
C GLU A 198 37.87 8.17 -19.40
N ASP A 199 37.34 7.86 -20.59
CA ASP A 199 35.91 7.75 -20.83
C ASP A 199 35.44 6.29 -20.70
N PHE A 200 34.42 6.06 -19.88
CA PHE A 200 33.79 4.75 -19.73
C PHE A 200 32.75 4.51 -20.84
N VAL A 201 32.97 3.47 -21.65
CA VAL A 201 32.07 3.06 -22.75
C VAL A 201 31.51 1.66 -22.48
N ASN A 202 30.18 1.52 -22.51
CA ASN A 202 29.52 0.22 -22.37
C ASN A 202 29.72 -0.62 -23.64
N SER A 203 30.36 -1.80 -23.50
CA SER A 203 30.63 -2.74 -24.61
C SER A 203 29.36 -3.40 -25.17
N TYR A 204 28.30 -3.49 -24.37
CA TYR A 204 27.03 -4.12 -24.74
C TYR A 204 26.02 -3.15 -25.37
N ASP A 205 26.32 -1.85 -25.43
CA ASP A 205 25.43 -0.87 -26.04
C ASP A 205 25.61 -0.82 -27.58
N LEU A 206 24.69 -1.45 -28.32
CA LEU A 206 24.61 -1.42 -29.78
C LEU A 206 23.78 -0.23 -30.32
N GLY A 207 23.16 0.55 -29.42
CA GLY A 207 22.23 1.62 -29.71
C GLY A 207 20.79 1.28 -29.30
N LYS A 208 20.07 2.30 -28.80
CA LYS A 208 18.77 2.14 -28.12
C LYS A 208 17.74 1.29 -28.85
N LYS A 209 17.59 1.48 -30.16
CA LYS A 209 16.62 0.72 -30.98
C LYS A 209 17.05 -0.73 -31.19
N GLU A 210 18.35 -0.97 -31.39
CA GLU A 210 18.87 -2.31 -31.64
C GLU A 210 18.91 -3.14 -30.35
N ASN A 211 19.26 -2.53 -29.21
CA ASN A 211 19.20 -3.20 -27.90
C ASN A 211 17.78 -3.65 -27.55
N LEU A 212 16.76 -2.82 -27.82
CA LEU A 212 15.35 -3.18 -27.59
C LEU A 212 14.89 -4.30 -28.53
N LYS A 213 15.24 -4.24 -29.82
CA LYS A 213 14.93 -5.32 -30.77
C LYS A 213 15.59 -6.63 -30.36
N LEU A 214 16.84 -6.59 -29.91
CA LEU A 214 17.59 -7.76 -29.46
C LEU A 214 16.95 -8.37 -28.20
N PHE A 215 16.57 -7.55 -27.22
CA PHE A 215 15.96 -8.01 -25.98
C PHE A 215 14.60 -8.69 -26.21
N PHE A 216 13.74 -8.07 -27.03
CA PHE A 216 12.44 -8.65 -27.37
C PHE A 216 12.50 -9.66 -28.52
N ASN A 217 13.69 -9.90 -29.07
CA ASN A 217 13.94 -10.77 -30.23
C ASN A 217 13.02 -10.44 -31.43
N ILE A 218 12.86 -9.14 -31.71
CA ILE A 218 12.00 -8.61 -32.79
C ILE A 218 12.86 -8.26 -34.00
N GLY A 219 12.55 -8.86 -35.15
CA GLY A 219 13.30 -8.61 -36.38
C GLY A 219 12.75 -9.38 -37.57
N LYS A 220 13.44 -9.27 -38.71
CA LYS A 220 13.10 -10.03 -39.93
C LYS A 220 13.29 -11.54 -39.74
N ASP A 221 14.30 -11.91 -38.95
CA ASP A 221 14.65 -13.30 -38.62
C ASP A 221 14.16 -13.71 -37.22
N GLY A 222 13.41 -12.84 -36.53
CA GLY A 222 12.93 -13.03 -35.16
C GLY A 222 11.41 -13.12 -35.07
N TYR A 223 10.87 -12.74 -33.90
CA TYR A 223 9.44 -12.76 -33.63
C TYR A 223 8.72 -11.49 -34.13
N SER A 224 7.43 -11.64 -34.44
CA SER A 224 6.58 -10.53 -34.88
C SER A 224 6.13 -9.66 -33.70
N LEU A 225 5.79 -8.38 -33.96
CA LEU A 225 5.45 -7.39 -32.93
C LEU A 225 4.29 -7.78 -31.99
N TYR A 226 3.39 -8.67 -32.41
CA TYR A 226 2.28 -9.11 -31.56
C TYR A 226 2.75 -9.91 -30.33
N THR A 227 3.97 -10.47 -30.36
CA THR A 227 4.53 -11.22 -29.22
C THR A 227 4.87 -10.33 -28.03
N LEU A 228 4.94 -9.00 -28.20
CA LEU A 228 5.09 -8.03 -27.11
C LEU A 228 3.83 -7.92 -26.24
N PHE A 229 2.66 -8.10 -26.83
CA PHE A 229 1.37 -7.89 -26.16
C PHE A 229 0.82 -9.16 -25.54
N LEU A 230 1.30 -10.32 -25.99
CA LEU A 230 0.85 -11.63 -25.51
C LEU A 230 1.93 -12.24 -24.61
N PRO A 231 1.56 -12.79 -23.43
CA PRO A 231 2.50 -13.45 -22.53
C PRO A 231 2.86 -14.85 -23.05
N LEU A 232 3.49 -14.90 -24.22
CA LEU A 232 3.96 -16.14 -24.85
C LEU A 232 5.37 -16.45 -24.36
N ARG A 233 5.66 -17.74 -24.21
CA ARG A 233 7.03 -18.19 -23.91
C ARG A 233 7.85 -18.10 -25.19
N ILE A 234 8.91 -17.30 -25.16
CA ILE A 234 9.80 -17.02 -26.30
C ILE A 234 11.18 -17.54 -25.95
N GLU A 235 11.89 -18.13 -26.92
CA GLU A 235 13.26 -18.55 -26.74
C GLU A 235 14.19 -17.32 -26.71
N PRO A 236 15.13 -17.22 -25.75
CA PRO A 236 16.09 -16.13 -25.74
C PRO A 236 16.95 -16.17 -27.01
N TYR A 237 17.42 -15.01 -27.47
CA TYR A 237 18.21 -14.92 -28.71
C TYR A 237 19.58 -15.63 -28.63
N THR A 238 20.03 -16.00 -27.41
CA THR A 238 21.36 -16.57 -27.17
C THR A 238 21.35 -17.53 -25.97
N ASP A 239 22.45 -18.26 -25.79
CA ASP A 239 22.72 -19.29 -24.78
C ASP A 239 22.95 -18.76 -23.35
N GLY A 240 22.88 -17.44 -23.16
CA GLY A 240 23.11 -16.76 -21.88
C GLY A 240 24.58 -16.69 -21.44
N ARG A 241 25.52 -17.23 -22.23
CA ARG A 241 26.98 -17.17 -22.00
C ARG A 241 27.68 -16.26 -23.00
N SER A 242 27.08 -16.07 -24.17
CA SER A 242 27.55 -15.20 -25.22
C SER A 242 26.51 -14.10 -25.48
N TRP A 243 26.97 -12.87 -25.65
CA TRP A 243 26.11 -11.71 -25.90
C TRP A 243 26.66 -10.88 -27.05
N ALA A 244 25.78 -10.23 -27.80
CA ALA A 244 26.16 -9.32 -28.86
C ALA A 244 26.92 -8.11 -28.29
N ARG A 245 28.00 -7.70 -28.94
CA ARG A 245 28.86 -6.58 -28.50
C ARG A 245 29.10 -5.61 -29.64
N ARG A 246 29.41 -4.36 -29.28
CA ARG A 246 29.83 -3.35 -30.25
C ARG A 246 31.14 -3.78 -30.91
N LYS A 247 31.24 -3.59 -32.23
CA LYS A 247 32.44 -3.91 -33.02
C LYS A 247 33.66 -3.19 -32.42
N GLY A 248 34.73 -3.95 -32.17
CA GLY A 248 35.97 -3.43 -31.58
C GLY A 248 36.06 -3.49 -30.05
N LEU A 249 34.99 -3.91 -29.34
CA LEU A 249 34.96 -4.04 -27.87
C LEU A 249 34.77 -5.51 -27.44
N GLU A 250 35.62 -6.40 -27.96
CA GLU A 250 35.54 -7.85 -27.70
C GLU A 250 36.00 -8.26 -26.30
N ARG A 251 36.72 -7.39 -25.60
CA ARG A 251 37.02 -7.54 -24.17
C ARG A 251 36.43 -6.35 -23.44
N HIS A 252 35.82 -6.60 -22.29
CA HIS A 252 35.66 -5.53 -21.31
C HIS A 252 37.05 -4.98 -21.08
N HIS A 253 37.32 -3.74 -21.47
CA HIS A 253 38.38 -2.97 -20.85
C HIS A 253 37.93 -2.73 -19.42
N GLY A 254 37.93 -3.80 -18.61
CA GLY A 254 37.82 -3.72 -17.18
C GLY A 254 38.90 -2.73 -16.80
N ILE A 255 38.47 -1.63 -16.18
CA ILE A 255 39.35 -0.74 -15.44
C ILE A 255 40.34 -1.66 -14.73
N GLN A 256 41.63 -1.55 -15.01
CA GLN A 256 42.62 -2.29 -14.23
C GLN A 256 42.46 -1.81 -12.79
N ILE A 257 41.69 -2.56 -12.00
CA ILE A 257 41.57 -2.35 -10.57
C ILE A 257 42.88 -2.93 -10.04
N GLN A 258 43.88 -2.07 -9.87
CA GLN A 258 44.91 -2.37 -8.89
C GLN A 258 44.19 -2.48 -7.55
N PHE A 259 43.81 -3.70 -7.17
CA PHE A 259 43.39 -4.02 -5.82
C PHE A 259 44.60 -3.86 -4.91
N ARG A 260 44.91 -2.61 -4.54
CA ARG A 260 45.63 -2.34 -3.30
C ARG A 260 44.60 -2.54 -2.19
N PHE A 261 44.67 -3.72 -1.58
CA PHE A 261 43.99 -4.06 -0.33
C PHE A 261 44.16 -2.90 0.67
N ARG A 262 43.09 -2.12 0.89
CA ARG A 262 43.00 -1.22 2.03
C ARG A 262 41.55 -1.17 2.50
N GLN A 263 41.24 -2.16 3.34
CA GLN A 263 40.58 -1.98 4.64
C GLN A 263 39.75 -0.69 4.83
N THR A 264 38.70 -0.48 4.04
CA THR A 264 37.76 0.64 4.27
C THR A 264 36.36 0.30 3.76
N CYS A 265 35.76 -0.76 4.28
CA CYS A 265 34.31 -1.01 4.18
C CYS A 265 33.79 -1.74 5.43
N ILE A 266 34.18 -1.24 6.61
CA ILE A 266 33.41 -1.43 7.86
C ILE A 266 32.29 -0.39 7.97
N THR A 267 32.21 0.59 7.05
CA THR A 267 31.27 1.73 7.16
C THR A 267 29.92 1.52 6.45
N VAL A 268 29.72 0.46 5.64
CA VAL A 268 28.45 0.26 4.90
C VAL A 268 27.46 -0.66 5.62
N VAL A 269 27.93 -1.53 6.52
CA VAL A 269 27.03 -2.38 7.34
C VAL A 269 26.31 -1.57 8.43
N ILE A 270 26.80 -0.37 8.76
CA ILE A 270 26.17 0.53 9.76
C ILE A 270 25.08 1.44 9.13
N SER A 271 25.06 1.62 7.81
CA SER A 271 24.08 2.53 7.17
C SER A 271 22.72 1.85 6.90
N CYS A 272 22.69 0.52 6.68
CA CYS A 272 21.43 -0.21 6.53
C CYS A 272 20.72 -0.49 7.87
N ALA A 273 21.47 -0.55 8.97
CA ALA A 273 20.92 -0.61 10.33
C ALA A 273 20.33 0.74 10.82
N SER A 274 20.60 1.85 10.12
CA SER A 274 20.12 3.19 10.49
C SER A 274 18.82 3.59 9.76
N ALA A 275 18.52 3.03 8.58
CA ALA A 275 17.32 3.40 7.81
C ALA A 275 16.04 2.66 8.25
N VAL A 276 16.15 1.44 8.79
CA VAL A 276 15.00 0.72 9.38
C VAL A 276 14.74 1.16 10.82
N ALA A 277 15.78 1.62 11.54
CA ALA A 277 15.65 2.21 12.87
C ALA A 277 15.06 3.63 12.86
N LEU A 278 15.27 4.42 11.80
CA LEU A 278 14.68 5.77 11.67
C LEU A 278 13.23 5.78 11.13
N GLY A 279 12.78 4.70 10.49
CA GLY A 279 11.38 4.53 10.08
C GLY A 279 10.44 4.14 11.23
N ILE A 280 10.96 3.54 12.31
CA ILE A 280 10.17 3.11 13.48
C ILE A 280 10.21 4.16 14.61
N ILE A 281 11.22 5.04 14.64
CA ILE A 281 11.27 6.17 15.58
C ILE A 281 10.46 7.39 15.09
N GLY A 282 10.22 7.54 13.78
CA GLY A 282 9.38 8.62 13.22
C GLY A 282 7.88 8.54 13.54
N VAL A 283 7.38 7.34 13.93
CA VAL A 283 5.98 7.13 14.37
C VAL A 283 5.85 7.22 15.90
N LEU A 284 6.97 7.31 16.64
CA LEU A 284 6.98 7.58 18.08
C LEU A 284 7.19 9.07 18.43
N PHE A 285 7.09 10.00 17.46
CA PHE A 285 7.25 11.44 17.71
C PHE A 285 6.16 12.36 17.10
N TRP A 286 4.96 11.83 16.87
CA TRP A 286 3.73 12.64 16.76
C TRP A 286 2.60 12.05 17.60
N ASP A 287 2.92 11.77 18.87
CA ASP A 287 1.96 11.67 19.98
C ASP A 287 2.51 12.44 21.19
N SER A 288 3.00 13.65 20.90
CA SER A 288 3.15 14.79 21.83
C SER A 288 3.09 16.10 21.06
N MET A 289 2.09 16.20 20.17
CA MET A 289 1.06 17.25 20.23
C MET A 289 -0.29 16.62 19.92
#